data_AF-A0A529KGG5-F1
#
_entry.id   AF-A0A529KGG5-F1
#
_cell.length_a   1.000
_cell.length_b   1.000
_cell.length_c   1.000
_cell.angle_alpha   90.00
_cell.angle_beta   90.00
_cell.angle_gamma   90.00
#
_symmetry.space_group_name_H-M   'P 1'
#
loop_
_entity.id
_entity.type
_entity.pdbx_description
1 polymer ?
#
loop_
_entity_poly.entity_id
_entity_poly.type
_entity_poly.pdbx_seq_one_letter_code
_entity_poly.pdbx_strand_id
1 'polypeptide(L)'
;GISTLAVQRSPGRLAVSGMIPNDKDGAWTETQSWFDQTFGAHIPLVSNVMIGNAEQAPRLRLQAIWYGERPYVIAADGARYHEGAFTNDGWTIKHIGETELLLTKGGATVALKYP
;
A
#
# COMPACT_ATOMS: atom_id res chain seq x y z
N GLY A 1 -8.74 11.66 -13.16
CA GLY A 1 -8.07 12.43 -12.10
C GLY A 1 -7.46 11.47 -11.10
N ILE A 2 -6.41 11.91 -10.38
CA ILE A 2 -5.73 11.12 -9.34
C ILE A 2 -6.50 11.35 -8.02
N SER A 3 -7.47 10.49 -7.69
CA SER A 3 -8.44 10.70 -6.61
C SER A 3 -8.13 9.93 -5.31
N THR A 4 -7.00 9.22 -5.25
CA THR A 4 -6.61 8.34 -4.13
C THR A 4 -5.45 8.87 -3.29
N LEU A 5 -4.99 10.09 -3.58
CA LEU A 5 -3.85 10.69 -2.86
C LEU A 5 -4.32 11.61 -1.73
N ALA A 6 -3.72 11.42 -0.56
CA ALA A 6 -3.85 12.33 0.57
C ALA A 6 -2.72 13.38 0.53
N VAL A 7 -3.09 14.64 0.77
CA VAL A 7 -2.15 15.76 0.86
C VAL A 7 -2.13 16.28 2.29
N GLN A 8 -0.95 16.35 2.88
CA GLN A 8 -0.74 16.88 4.22
C GLN A 8 0.22 18.06 4.18
N ARG A 9 -0.18 19.16 4.82
CA ARG A 9 0.68 20.32 5.01
C ARG A 9 1.36 20.24 6.36
N SER A 10 2.68 20.41 6.35
CA SER A 10 3.50 20.58 7.56
C SER A 10 4.28 21.89 7.46
N PRO A 11 4.79 22.44 8.58
CA PRO A 11 5.69 23.59 8.52
C PRO A 11 6.85 23.30 7.56
N GLY A 12 7.01 24.13 6.54
CA GLY A 12 8.11 24.06 5.57
C GLY A 12 8.03 22.94 4.53
N ARG A 13 6.93 22.17 4.40
CA ARG A 13 6.78 21.15 3.35
C ARG A 13 5.33 20.74 3.07
N LEU A 14 5.11 20.21 1.88
CA LEU A 14 3.92 19.43 1.55
C LEU A 14 4.30 17.95 1.43
N ALA A 15 3.51 17.06 2.01
CA ALA A 15 3.66 15.62 1.83
C ALA A 15 2.45 15.09 1.07
N VAL A 16 2.69 14.24 0.08
CA VAL A 16 1.64 13.53 -0.66
C VAL A 16 1.86 12.04 -0.50
N SER A 17 0.80 11.32 -0.13
CA SER A 17 0.87 9.89 0.13
C SER A 17 -0.36 9.19 -0.41
N GLY A 18 -0.19 7.94 -0.80
CA GLY A 18 -1.28 7.10 -1.30
C GLY A 18 -0.77 6.23 -2.43
N MET A 19 -1.69 5.55 -3.10
CA MET A 19 -1.35 4.71 -4.24
C MET A 19 -2.12 5.11 -5.46
N ILE A 20 -1.42 5.09 -6.57
CA ILE A 20 -1.96 5.32 -7.89
C ILE A 20 -1.78 4.07 -8.75
N PRO A 21 -2.78 3.73 -9.59
CA PRO A 21 -2.64 2.70 -10.61
C PRO A 21 -1.44 2.96 -11.54
N ASN A 22 -0.89 1.90 -12.14
CA ASN A 22 0.26 1.99 -13.05
C ASN A 22 0.01 2.96 -14.23
N ASP A 23 -1.22 3.02 -14.75
CA ASP A 23 -1.60 3.92 -15.85
C ASP A 23 -1.66 5.40 -15.46
N LYS A 24 -1.49 5.72 -14.17
CA LYS A 24 -1.45 7.08 -13.64
C LYS A 24 -0.06 7.57 -13.26
N ASP A 25 0.96 6.72 -13.39
CA ASP A 25 2.36 7.09 -13.09
C ASP A 25 2.81 8.34 -13.86
N GLY A 26 2.58 8.36 -15.18
CA GLY A 26 2.93 9.52 -16.01
C GLY A 26 2.25 10.81 -15.56
N ALA A 27 0.95 10.74 -15.25
CA ALA A 27 0.19 11.91 -14.77
C ALA A 27 0.70 12.40 -13.40
N TRP A 28 1.13 11.49 -12.53
CA TRP A 28 1.71 11.86 -11.24
C TRP A 28 3.10 12.46 -11.38
N THR A 29 3.96 11.88 -12.22
CA THR A 29 5.29 12.42 -12.53
C THR A 29 5.20 13.83 -13.12
N GLU A 30 4.24 14.08 -14.03
CA GLU A 30 3.97 15.41 -14.56
C GLU A 30 3.51 16.39 -13.48
N THR A 31 2.61 15.95 -12.59
CA THR A 31 2.12 16.76 -11.46
C THR A 31 3.26 17.14 -10.51
N GLN A 32 4.12 16.19 -10.15
CA GLN A 32 5.29 16.47 -9.30
C GLN A 32 6.25 17.46 -9.96
N SER A 33 6.58 17.23 -11.23
CA SER A 33 7.50 18.09 -11.98
C SER A 33 6.99 19.52 -12.07
N TRP A 34 5.71 19.69 -12.38
CA TRP A 34 5.07 21.01 -12.40
C TRP A 34 5.10 21.69 -11.02
N PHE A 35 4.83 20.94 -9.94
CA PHE A 35 4.85 21.49 -8.58
C PHE A 35 6.25 21.95 -8.18
N ASP A 36 7.27 21.12 -8.41
CA ASP A 36 8.65 21.42 -8.05
C ASP A 36 9.18 22.63 -8.84
N GLN A 37 8.81 22.75 -10.12
CA GLN A 37 9.15 23.94 -10.93
C GLN A 37 8.46 25.20 -10.44
N THR A 38 7.20 25.10 -10.01
CA THR A 38 6.38 26.27 -9.65
C THR A 38 6.63 26.73 -8.21
N PHE A 39 6.85 25.79 -7.27
CA PHE A 39 6.88 26.05 -5.84
C PHE A 39 8.12 25.49 -5.11
N GLY A 40 8.91 24.62 -5.75
CA GLY A 40 9.99 23.87 -5.11
C GLY A 40 11.10 24.73 -4.48
N ALA A 41 11.25 25.99 -4.91
CA ALA A 41 12.16 26.95 -4.30
C ALA A 41 11.74 27.40 -2.89
N HIS A 42 10.45 27.27 -2.54
CA HIS A 42 9.89 27.75 -1.28
C HIS A 42 9.32 26.62 -0.41
N ILE A 43 8.71 25.62 -1.06
CA ILE A 43 8.02 24.53 -0.38
C ILE A 43 8.36 23.23 -1.12
N PRO A 44 9.18 22.35 -0.54
CA PRO A 44 9.43 21.04 -1.12
C PRO A 44 8.18 20.15 -1.04
N LEU A 45 7.99 19.33 -2.07
CA LEU A 45 7.02 18.24 -2.12
C LEU A 45 7.70 16.92 -1.74
N VAL A 46 7.29 16.32 -0.63
CA VAL A 46 7.70 14.97 -0.25
C VAL A 46 6.69 13.98 -0.81
N SER A 47 7.13 13.16 -1.77
CA SER A 47 6.31 12.12 -2.38
C SER A 47 6.51 10.79 -1.67
N ASN A 48 5.45 10.31 -1.05
CA ASN A 48 5.29 8.95 -0.54
C ASN A 48 4.22 8.20 -1.36
N VAL A 49 4.16 8.50 -2.66
CA VAL A 49 3.20 7.89 -3.58
C VAL A 49 3.75 6.57 -4.08
N MET A 50 2.95 5.52 -3.93
CA MET A 50 3.26 4.19 -4.45
C MET A 50 2.56 3.97 -5.79
N ILE A 51 3.28 3.39 -6.74
CA ILE A 51 2.70 3.02 -8.04
C ILE A 51 2.31 1.55 -7.97
N GLY A 52 1.04 1.27 -8.25
CA GLY A 52 0.51 -0.09 -8.25
C GLY A 52 -1.02 -0.12 -8.31
N ASN A 53 -1.56 -1.21 -8.85
CA ASN A 53 -3.00 -1.37 -8.92
C ASN A 53 -3.53 -1.84 -7.56
N ALA A 54 -4.06 -0.91 -6.76
CA ALA A 54 -4.75 -1.22 -5.51
C ALA A 54 -6.01 -2.10 -5.72
N GLU A 55 -6.59 -2.07 -6.93
CA GLU A 55 -7.76 -2.87 -7.31
C GLU A 55 -7.45 -4.34 -7.60
N GLN A 56 -6.18 -4.73 -7.75
CA GLN A 56 -5.85 -6.13 -7.97
C GLN A 56 -5.98 -6.90 -6.67
N ALA A 57 -7.04 -7.70 -6.57
CA ALA A 57 -7.28 -8.61 -5.46
C ALA A 57 -5.97 -9.37 -5.12
N PRO A 58 -5.64 -9.50 -3.82
CA PRO A 58 -4.46 -10.22 -3.40
C PRO A 58 -4.49 -11.64 -3.96
N ARG A 59 -3.39 -12.06 -4.57
CA ARG A 59 -3.24 -13.43 -5.12
C ARG A 59 -2.83 -14.44 -4.06
N LEU A 60 -2.79 -14.01 -2.79
CA LEU A 60 -2.48 -14.83 -1.64
C LEU A 60 -3.55 -15.92 -1.47
N ARG A 61 -3.18 -17.16 -1.77
CA ARG A 61 -4.00 -18.34 -1.43
C ARG A 61 -3.55 -18.87 -0.08
N LEU A 62 -4.43 -18.77 0.90
CA LEU A 62 -4.17 -19.25 2.25
C LEU A 62 -4.24 -20.78 2.29
N GLN A 63 -3.20 -21.40 2.87
CA GLN A 63 -3.20 -22.84 3.15
C GLN A 63 -3.53 -23.11 4.63
N ALA A 64 -2.92 -22.36 5.55
CA ALA A 64 -3.14 -22.53 6.98
C ALA A 64 -2.80 -21.24 7.75
N ILE A 65 -3.30 -21.15 8.98
CA ILE A 65 -2.97 -20.10 9.93
C ILE A 65 -2.45 -20.76 11.20
N TRP A 66 -1.40 -20.20 11.77
CA TRP A 66 -0.89 -20.58 13.07
C TRP A 66 -1.15 -19.44 14.07
N TYR A 67 -1.84 -19.74 15.16
CA TYR A 67 -2.37 -18.75 16.13
C TYR A 67 -1.61 -18.68 17.47
N GLY A 68 -0.40 -19.23 17.58
CA GLY A 68 0.36 -19.11 18.84
C GLY A 68 0.88 -17.68 19.07
N GLU A 69 1.82 -17.50 20.00
CA GLU A 69 2.27 -16.17 20.48
C GLU A 69 2.67 -15.16 19.39
N ARG A 70 3.10 -15.66 18.22
CA ARG A 70 3.41 -14.86 17.03
C ARG A 70 2.66 -15.41 15.83
N PRO A 71 1.42 -14.98 15.58
CA PRO A 71 0.62 -15.55 14.51
C PRO A 71 1.29 -15.38 13.15
N TYR A 72 1.07 -16.34 12.26
CA TYR A 72 1.52 -16.28 10.88
C TYR A 72 0.61 -17.09 9.97
N VAL A 73 0.60 -16.69 8.70
CA VAL A 73 -0.09 -17.40 7.63
C VAL A 73 0.88 -18.22 6.82
N ILE A 74 0.45 -19.41 6.38
CA ILE A 74 1.14 -20.25 5.41
C ILE A 74 0.37 -20.12 4.09
N ALA A 75 1.03 -19.64 3.05
CA ALA A 75 0.48 -19.57 1.71
C ALA A 75 0.59 -20.92 0.99
N ALA A 76 -0.18 -21.09 -0.08
CA ALA A 76 -0.21 -22.33 -0.87
C ALA A 76 1.13 -22.68 -1.54
N ASP A 77 2.06 -21.74 -1.64
CA ASP A 77 3.45 -21.96 -2.08
C ASP A 77 4.40 -22.35 -0.93
N GLY A 78 3.88 -22.49 0.30
CA GLY A 78 4.62 -22.79 1.52
C GLY A 78 5.26 -21.58 2.18
N ALA A 79 5.15 -20.38 1.61
CA ALA A 79 5.70 -19.17 2.20
C ALA A 79 4.98 -18.81 3.50
N ARG A 80 5.73 -18.32 4.48
CA ARG A 80 5.23 -17.93 5.79
C ARG A 80 5.26 -16.42 5.92
N TYR A 81 4.14 -15.81 6.29
CA TYR A 81 4.02 -14.37 6.45
C TYR A 81 3.51 -14.02 7.86
N HIS A 82 4.25 -13.17 8.54
CA HIS A 82 3.84 -12.53 9.79
C HIS A 82 3.20 -11.18 9.50
N GLU A 83 2.53 -10.58 10.49
CA GLU A 83 2.14 -9.16 10.41
C GLU A 83 3.35 -8.28 10.07
N GLY A 84 3.13 -7.31 9.19
CA GLY A 84 4.17 -6.45 8.60
C GLY A 84 4.93 -7.07 7.42
N ALA A 85 4.79 -8.37 7.15
CA ALA A 85 5.47 -9.01 6.02
C ALA A 85 4.85 -8.62 4.68
N PHE A 86 5.71 -8.54 3.65
CA PHE A 86 5.30 -8.32 2.27
C PHE A 86 5.08 -9.67 1.56
N THR A 87 3.95 -9.80 0.86
CA THR A 87 3.67 -10.89 -0.06
C THR A 87 4.38 -10.66 -1.40
N ASN A 88 4.52 -11.72 -2.21
CA ASN A 88 5.16 -11.65 -3.52
C ASN A 88 4.48 -10.67 -4.49
N ASP A 89 3.19 -10.39 -4.32
CA ASP A 89 2.41 -9.42 -5.11
C ASP A 89 2.35 -8.02 -4.47
N GLY A 90 3.17 -7.77 -3.43
CA GLY A 90 3.37 -6.45 -2.83
C GLY A 90 2.26 -6.01 -1.88
N TRP A 91 1.43 -6.93 -1.38
CA TRP A 91 0.54 -6.68 -0.27
C TRP A 91 1.30 -6.83 1.05
N THR A 92 0.92 -6.06 2.06
CA THR A 92 1.43 -6.19 3.42
C THR A 92 0.39 -6.92 4.27
N ILE A 93 0.82 -7.91 5.06
CA ILE A 93 -0.02 -8.49 6.12
C ILE A 93 -0.23 -7.42 7.19
N LYS A 94 -1.41 -6.81 7.23
CA LYS A 94 -1.73 -5.76 8.21
C LYS A 94 -2.12 -6.36 9.56
N HIS A 95 -2.96 -7.39 9.54
CA HIS A 95 -3.43 -8.07 10.74
C HIS A 95 -3.87 -9.50 10.44
N ILE A 96 -3.51 -10.43 11.31
CA ILE A 96 -3.97 -11.83 11.27
C ILE A 96 -5.02 -12.00 12.38
N GLY A 97 -6.29 -11.80 12.02
CA GLY A 97 -7.41 -12.01 12.94
C GLY A 97 -7.85 -13.49 12.97
N GLU A 98 -8.84 -13.80 13.79
CA GLU A 98 -9.44 -15.14 13.91
C GLU A 98 -10.39 -15.48 12.74
N THR A 99 -11.01 -14.47 12.12
CA THR A 99 -12.04 -14.63 11.07
C THR A 99 -11.61 -14.08 9.72
N GLU A 100 -10.60 -13.21 9.70
CA GLU A 100 -10.11 -12.58 8.50
C GLU A 100 -8.63 -12.20 8.59
N LEU A 101 -7.99 -12.21 7.42
CA LEU A 101 -6.67 -11.65 7.20
C LEU A 101 -6.81 -10.27 6.56
N LEU A 102 -6.32 -9.24 7.23
CA LEU A 102 -6.27 -7.90 6.67
C LEU A 102 -4.98 -7.69 5.90
N LEU A 103 -5.13 -7.31 4.64
CA LEU A 103 -4.04 -6.99 3.73
C LEU A 103 -4.11 -5.52 3.37
N THR A 104 -2.96 -4.86 3.27
CA THR A 104 -2.89 -3.48 2.77
C THR A 104 -1.88 -3.32 1.66
N LYS A 105 -2.24 -2.51 0.67
CA LYS A 105 -1.36 -2.13 -0.42
C LYS A 105 -1.67 -0.69 -0.78
N GLY A 106 -0.72 0.21 -0.52
CA GLY A 106 -0.87 1.59 -0.93
C GLY A 106 -2.01 2.38 -0.27
N GLY A 107 -2.38 2.03 0.96
CA GLY A 107 -3.51 2.63 1.68
C GLY A 107 -4.86 1.94 1.44
N ALA A 108 -4.99 1.13 0.38
CA ALA A 108 -6.14 0.23 0.26
C ALA A 108 -6.03 -0.90 1.28
N THR A 109 -7.17 -1.29 1.88
CA THR A 109 -7.26 -2.42 2.80
C THR A 109 -8.26 -3.42 2.25
N VAL A 110 -7.88 -4.69 2.20
CA VAL A 110 -8.73 -5.81 1.79
C VAL A 110 -8.77 -6.83 2.93
N ALA A 111 -9.95 -7.35 3.22
CA ALA A 111 -10.13 -8.46 4.15
C ALA A 111 -10.33 -9.76 3.37
N LEU A 112 -9.47 -10.74 3.61
CA LEU A 112 -9.67 -12.12 3.17
C LEU A 112 -10.32 -12.90 4.31
N LYS A 113 -11.60 -13.20 4.18
CA LYS A 113 -12.32 -14.01 5.16
C LYS A 113 -11.87 -15.47 5.07
N TYR A 114 -11.75 -16.10 6.22
CA TYR A 114 -11.56 -17.54 6.28
C TYR A 114 -12.90 -18.25 6.03
N PRO A 115 -12.88 -19.45 5.42
CA PRO A 115 -14.08 -20.25 5.23
C PRO A 115 -14.72 -20.70 6.54
#